data_AF-A0A2N5VUH1-F1
#
_entry.id   AF-A0A2N5VUH1-F1
#
_cell.length_a   1.000
_cell.length_b   1.000
_cell.length_c   1.000
_cell.angle_alpha   90.00
_cell.angle_beta   90.00
_cell.angle_gamma   90.00
#
_symmetry.space_group_name_H-M   'P 1'
#
loop_
_entity.id
_entity.type
_entity.pdbx_description
1 polymer ?
#
loop_
_entity_poly.entity_id
_entity_poly.type
_entity_poly.pdbx_seq_one_letter_code
_entity_poly.pdbx_strand_id
1 'polypeptide(L)'
;MLLTFFTIAVPLLSSYYYGASAHHIDPSTNPNSTIESFSFLRQWSWTNADFDVIANYNLTQVMKLETKIVDHLLTGFGLTLTHLPSQEQLKVEINSGGIWCGFGQTYKIKKDDKTIYQYMIDPRYGLVDRWHIKKSENLTQSYTWKRNFRGLAGVVKRDDDHKKVAYLKVETLGSDTLASAVHSKLPGTTNYTIITNGEVPLEVLISLYAGAAIRKDRCNW
;
A
#
# COMPACT_ATOMS: atom_id res chain seq x y z
N MET A 1 -50.49 -9.13 -34.24
CA MET A 1 -49.87 -8.68 -32.98
C MET A 1 -48.53 -9.40 -32.83
N LEU A 2 -47.44 -8.75 -33.21
CA LEU A 2 -46.07 -9.26 -33.01
C LEU A 2 -45.61 -8.85 -31.61
N LEU A 3 -45.39 -9.82 -30.72
CA LEU A 3 -44.68 -9.62 -29.47
C LEU A 3 -43.20 -9.96 -29.71
N THR A 4 -42.41 -8.97 -30.08
CA THR A 4 -40.95 -9.04 -30.08
C THR A 4 -40.46 -9.03 -28.62
N PHE A 5 -40.04 -10.20 -28.13
CA PHE A 5 -39.26 -10.31 -26.91
C PHE A 5 -37.89 -9.66 -27.15
N PHE A 6 -37.68 -8.46 -26.62
CA PHE A 6 -36.35 -7.90 -26.43
C PHE A 6 -35.64 -8.72 -25.33
N THR A 7 -34.88 -9.73 -25.74
CA THR A 7 -33.85 -10.32 -24.89
C THR A 7 -32.76 -9.27 -24.73
N ILE A 8 -32.77 -8.56 -23.60
CA ILE A 8 -31.61 -7.78 -23.17
C ILE A 8 -30.55 -8.81 -22.78
N ALA A 9 -29.75 -9.22 -23.77
CA ALA A 9 -28.47 -9.85 -23.53
C ALA A 9 -27.59 -8.80 -22.85
N VAL A 10 -27.62 -8.78 -21.51
CA VAL A 10 -26.59 -8.09 -20.74
C VAL A 10 -25.28 -8.74 -21.16
N PRO A 11 -24.32 -8.00 -21.75
CA PRO A 11 -22.97 -8.51 -21.81
C PRO A 11 -22.54 -8.54 -20.35
N LEU A 12 -22.58 -9.74 -19.74
CA LEU A 12 -21.85 -10.02 -18.52
C LEU A 12 -20.40 -9.69 -18.87
N LEU A 13 -19.99 -8.49 -18.48
CA LEU A 13 -18.65 -7.96 -18.54
C LEU A 13 -17.73 -8.98 -17.91
N SER A 14 -17.18 -9.85 -18.74
CA SER A 14 -16.12 -10.82 -18.45
C SER A 14 -14.77 -10.12 -18.21
N SER A 15 -14.79 -8.86 -17.73
CA SER A 15 -13.64 -8.00 -17.50
C SER A 15 -13.55 -7.46 -16.07
N TYR A 16 -14.42 -7.88 -15.14
CA TYR A 16 -14.44 -7.38 -13.76
C TYR A 16 -13.93 -8.36 -12.68
N TYR A 17 -13.44 -9.53 -13.06
CA TYR A 17 -12.71 -10.44 -12.16
C TYR A 17 -11.20 -10.30 -12.32
N TYR A 18 -10.66 -9.09 -12.14
CA TYR A 18 -9.28 -8.95 -11.63
C TYR A 18 -9.33 -8.98 -10.09
N GLY A 19 -9.86 -10.09 -9.57
CA GLY A 19 -9.93 -10.40 -8.15
C GLY A 19 -9.17 -11.70 -7.90
N ALA A 20 -8.22 -11.64 -6.96
CA ALA A 20 -7.68 -12.80 -6.23
C ALA A 20 -6.74 -13.83 -6.90
N SER A 21 -6.06 -13.55 -8.02
CA SER A 21 -4.97 -14.46 -8.47
C SER A 21 -3.80 -13.77 -9.19
N ALA A 22 -2.97 -13.07 -8.43
CA ALA A 22 -1.58 -12.86 -8.83
C ALA A 22 -0.67 -13.07 -7.61
N HIS A 23 -0.81 -14.23 -6.96
CA HIS A 23 0.08 -14.67 -5.88
C HIS A 23 1.52 -14.92 -6.34
N HIS A 24 1.77 -14.86 -7.65
CA HIS A 24 3.10 -15.01 -8.21
C HIS A 24 3.84 -13.67 -8.21
N ILE A 25 4.90 -13.60 -7.40
CA ILE A 25 5.96 -12.61 -7.52
C ILE A 25 7.19 -13.27 -8.15
N ASP A 26 7.92 -12.52 -8.95
CA ASP A 26 9.12 -12.99 -9.62
C ASP A 26 10.27 -13.07 -8.60
N PRO A 27 11.19 -14.05 -8.74
CA PRO A 27 12.35 -14.19 -7.85
C PRO A 27 13.23 -12.94 -7.88
N SER A 28 13.90 -12.61 -6.79
CA SER A 28 14.72 -11.39 -6.69
C SER A 28 15.88 -11.38 -7.69
N THR A 29 16.28 -10.18 -8.14
CA THR A 29 17.55 -10.00 -8.88
C THR A 29 18.77 -10.18 -7.98
N ASN A 30 18.61 -10.03 -6.66
CA ASN A 30 19.61 -10.45 -5.69
C ASN A 30 19.44 -11.95 -5.42
N PRO A 31 20.37 -12.82 -5.82
CA PRO A 31 20.23 -14.27 -5.67
C PRO A 31 20.17 -14.72 -4.21
N ASN A 32 20.61 -13.89 -3.26
CA ASN A 32 20.57 -14.19 -1.83
C ASN A 32 19.25 -13.80 -1.17
N SER A 33 18.34 -13.14 -1.88
CA SER A 33 17.06 -12.70 -1.34
C SER A 33 15.98 -13.75 -1.58
N THR A 34 15.27 -14.09 -0.52
CA THR A 34 14.12 -15.02 -0.55
C THR A 34 12.81 -14.25 -0.59
N ILE A 35 11.76 -14.93 -1.01
CA ILE A 35 10.40 -14.39 -0.89
C ILE A 35 9.99 -14.43 0.58
N GLU A 36 9.63 -13.26 1.10
CA GLU A 36 9.21 -13.07 2.48
C GLU A 36 7.78 -12.57 2.55
N SER A 37 7.15 -12.73 3.72
CA SER A 37 5.85 -12.15 3.97
C SER A 37 5.74 -11.50 5.35
N PHE A 38 5.05 -10.37 5.36
CA PHE A 38 4.85 -9.51 6.52
C PHE A 38 3.37 -9.16 6.64
N SER A 39 2.82 -9.20 7.84
CA SER A 39 1.46 -8.77 8.10
C SER A 39 1.45 -7.49 8.91
N PHE A 40 0.48 -6.62 8.62
CA PHE A 40 0.23 -5.45 9.43
C PHE A 40 -1.26 -5.17 9.50
N LEU A 41 -1.70 -4.64 10.63
CA LEU A 41 -3.09 -4.32 10.89
C LEU A 41 -3.19 -2.96 11.57
N ARG A 42 -4.31 -2.25 11.33
CA ARG A 42 -4.55 -1.01 12.06
C ARG A 42 -4.96 -1.32 13.49
N GLN A 43 -4.17 -0.86 14.46
CA GLN A 43 -4.48 -1.01 15.88
C GLN A 43 -5.58 -0.04 16.32
N TRP A 44 -6.32 -0.43 17.36
CA TRP A 44 -7.21 0.50 18.05
C TRP A 44 -6.36 1.56 18.77
N SER A 45 -6.73 2.84 18.67
CA SER A 45 -5.90 4.02 19.00
C SER A 45 -5.49 4.18 20.48
N TRP A 46 -5.56 3.13 21.30
CA TRP A 46 -5.14 3.10 22.69
C TRP A 46 -3.61 2.97 22.84
N THR A 47 -2.90 2.56 21.78
CA THR A 47 -1.47 2.18 21.82
C THR A 47 -0.50 3.25 21.31
N ASN A 48 -0.98 4.42 20.85
CA ASN A 48 -0.18 5.45 20.13
C ASN A 48 0.57 4.96 18.86
N ALA A 49 0.50 3.66 18.55
CA ALA A 49 0.98 3.04 17.32
C ALA A 49 -0.23 2.66 16.47
N ASP A 50 -0.21 3.05 15.20
CA ASP A 50 -1.34 2.79 14.31
C ASP A 50 -1.19 1.46 13.58
N PHE A 51 0.04 0.98 13.34
CA PHE A 51 0.29 -0.31 12.72
C PHE A 51 1.53 -1.01 13.29
N ASP A 52 1.38 -2.27 13.68
CA ASP A 52 2.49 -3.17 13.97
C ASP A 52 2.76 -4.04 12.74
N VAL A 53 4.04 -4.19 12.39
CA VAL A 53 4.47 -5.06 11.30
C VAL A 53 5.09 -6.32 11.86
N ILE A 54 4.49 -7.45 11.53
CA ILE A 54 4.88 -8.79 11.98
C ILE A 54 5.47 -9.55 10.80
N ALA A 55 6.65 -10.13 10.99
CA ALA A 55 7.23 -11.09 10.06
C ALA A 55 6.50 -12.43 10.20
N ASN A 56 5.93 -12.96 9.12
CA ASN A 56 5.06 -14.14 9.22
C ASN A 56 5.84 -15.44 9.44
N TYR A 57 7.13 -15.50 9.09
CA TYR A 57 7.93 -16.72 9.19
C TYR A 57 8.28 -17.10 10.64
N ASN A 58 8.29 -16.14 11.56
CA ASN A 58 8.61 -16.36 12.97
C ASN A 58 7.69 -15.59 13.94
N LEU A 59 6.67 -14.90 13.43
CA LEU A 59 5.72 -14.08 14.19
C LEU A 59 6.38 -12.98 15.04
N THR A 60 7.55 -12.51 14.63
CA THR A 60 8.25 -11.43 15.34
C THR A 60 7.82 -10.07 14.83
N GLN A 61 7.71 -9.11 15.73
CA GLN A 61 7.50 -7.73 15.36
C GLN A 61 8.81 -7.13 14.85
N VAL A 62 8.81 -6.65 13.61
CA VAL A 62 10.02 -6.12 12.94
C VAL A 62 9.96 -4.60 12.79
N MET A 63 8.78 -4.01 12.83
CA MET A 63 8.60 -2.58 12.68
C MET A 63 7.33 -2.08 13.37
N LYS A 64 7.36 -0.81 13.77
CA LYS A 64 6.20 -0.03 14.21
C LYS A 64 5.99 1.14 13.27
N LEU A 65 4.74 1.44 12.97
CA LEU A 65 4.36 2.64 12.24
C LEU A 65 3.43 3.47 13.12
N GLU A 66 3.89 4.66 13.45
CA GLU A 66 3.12 5.66 14.20
C GLU A 66 2.71 6.77 13.26
N THR A 67 1.47 7.22 13.41
CA THR A 67 0.99 8.36 12.66
C THR A 67 0.94 9.59 13.55
N LYS A 68 1.46 10.70 13.04
CA LYS A 68 1.48 11.97 13.77
C LYS A 68 0.74 13.00 12.94
N ILE A 69 -0.10 13.77 13.61
CA ILE A 69 -0.66 14.99 13.03
C ILE A 69 0.41 16.07 13.20
N VAL A 70 0.87 16.63 12.08
CA VAL A 70 2.07 17.49 12.03
C VAL A 70 1.72 18.97 11.93
N ASP A 71 0.44 19.31 11.75
CA ASP A 71 -0.02 20.69 11.59
C ASP A 71 -1.16 21.04 12.56
N HIS A 72 -1.16 22.27 13.06
CA HIS A 72 -2.19 22.88 13.90
C HIS A 72 -3.57 22.90 13.22
N LEU A 73 -3.61 22.87 11.89
CA LEU A 73 -4.85 22.74 11.10
C LEU A 73 -5.35 21.29 10.98
N LEU A 74 -4.67 20.30 11.57
CA LEU A 74 -4.99 18.86 11.50
C LEU A 74 -5.01 18.26 10.07
N THR A 75 -4.46 19.01 9.12
CA THR A 75 -4.43 18.69 7.69
C THR A 75 -3.15 17.96 7.28
N GLY A 76 -2.04 18.25 7.97
CA GLY A 76 -0.74 17.59 7.79
C GLY A 76 -0.67 16.29 8.56
N PHE A 77 -0.28 15.22 7.86
CA PHE A 77 -0.08 13.90 8.42
C PHE A 77 1.35 13.45 8.15
N GLY A 78 2.02 12.91 9.16
CA GLY A 78 3.36 12.35 9.07
C GLY A 78 3.34 10.91 9.55
N LEU A 79 4.28 10.11 9.05
CA LEU A 79 4.52 8.76 9.56
C LEU A 79 5.90 8.71 10.20
N THR A 80 6.00 8.00 11.31
CA THR A 80 7.28 7.57 11.87
C THR A 80 7.33 6.06 11.80
N LEU A 81 8.34 5.52 11.12
CA LEU A 81 8.66 4.09 11.15
C LEU A 81 9.74 3.86 12.19
N THR A 82 9.59 2.83 13.01
CA THR A 82 10.61 2.42 13.98
C THR A 82 10.96 0.95 13.75
N HIS A 83 12.22 0.68 13.42
CA HIS A 83 12.76 -0.66 13.28
C HIS A 83 12.95 -1.34 14.63
N LEU A 84 12.66 -2.64 14.67
CA LEU A 84 12.87 -3.48 15.85
C LEU A 84 13.84 -4.62 15.51
N PRO A 85 14.76 -4.97 16.43
CA PRO A 85 14.95 -4.40 17.76
C PRO A 85 15.82 -3.13 17.80
N SER A 86 16.40 -2.70 16.67
CA SER A 86 17.41 -1.62 16.61
C SER A 86 16.94 -0.25 17.11
N GLN A 87 15.62 -0.03 17.20
CA GLN A 87 14.98 1.25 17.52
C GLN A 87 15.33 2.39 16.53
N GLU A 88 15.88 2.06 15.36
CA GLU A 88 16.16 3.05 14.32
C GLU A 88 14.85 3.65 13.81
N GLN A 89 14.78 4.99 13.76
CA GLN A 89 13.59 5.72 13.33
C GLN A 89 13.77 6.34 11.95
N LEU A 90 12.75 6.21 11.11
CA LEU A 90 12.65 6.85 9.81
C LEU A 90 11.41 7.74 9.78
N LYS A 91 11.58 8.99 9.35
CA LYS A 91 10.47 9.95 9.23
C LYS A 91 9.96 9.96 7.80
N VAL A 92 8.65 9.87 7.61
CA VAL A 92 8.02 10.06 6.30
C VAL A 92 7.42 11.46 6.26
N GLU A 93 8.05 12.33 5.48
CA GLU A 93 7.53 13.67 5.22
C GLU A 93 6.63 13.65 3.99
N ILE A 94 5.49 14.33 4.11
CA ILE A 94 4.55 14.58 3.03
C ILE A 94 4.62 16.08 2.72
N ASN A 95 4.76 16.44 1.44
CA ASN A 95 4.75 17.85 1.06
C ASN A 95 3.35 18.47 1.25
N SER A 96 3.14 19.24 2.33
CA SER A 96 1.82 19.73 2.73
C SER A 96 1.14 20.72 1.77
N GLY A 97 1.77 21.14 0.67
CA GLY A 97 1.25 22.17 -0.26
C GLY A 97 0.06 21.80 -1.15
N GLY A 98 -0.75 20.78 -0.82
CA GLY A 98 -1.81 20.28 -1.71
C GLY A 98 -2.88 19.45 -1.01
N ILE A 99 -3.46 20.00 0.06
CA ILE A 99 -4.35 19.30 0.99
C ILE A 99 -5.79 19.24 0.48
N TRP A 100 -6.01 18.51 -0.61
CA TRP A 100 -7.26 17.79 -0.78
C TRP A 100 -6.93 16.40 -1.28
N CYS A 101 -7.08 15.39 -0.41
CA CYS A 101 -6.91 13.98 -0.75
C CYS A 101 -5.55 13.53 -1.29
N GLY A 102 -4.51 14.33 -1.08
CA GLY A 102 -3.13 13.95 -1.42
C GLY A 102 -2.86 13.85 -2.93
N PHE A 103 -3.53 14.66 -3.75
CA PHE A 103 -3.25 14.70 -5.19
C PHE A 103 -1.84 15.20 -5.49
N GLY A 104 -1.11 14.50 -6.36
CA GLY A 104 0.25 14.86 -6.78
C GLY A 104 1.28 14.85 -5.65
N GLN A 105 0.98 14.16 -4.55
CA GLN A 105 1.80 14.21 -3.35
C GLN A 105 3.08 13.40 -3.47
N THR A 106 4.17 13.98 -2.98
CA THR A 106 5.45 13.31 -2.83
C THR A 106 5.69 13.01 -1.37
N TYR A 107 6.04 11.76 -1.10
CA TYR A 107 6.40 11.23 0.20
C TYR A 107 7.91 10.98 0.20
N LYS A 108 8.58 11.44 1.26
CA LYS A 108 10.03 11.29 1.42
C LYS A 108 10.31 10.56 2.72
N ILE A 109 10.95 9.40 2.64
CA ILE A 109 11.46 8.69 3.81
C ILE A 109 12.83 9.26 4.13
N LYS A 110 13.00 9.74 5.35
CA LYS A 110 14.21 10.38 5.85
C LYS A 110 14.87 9.58 6.96
N LYS A 111 16.19 9.51 6.90
CA LYS A 111 17.09 9.06 7.96
C LYS A 111 18.08 10.19 8.24
N ASP A 112 18.18 10.63 9.49
CA ASP A 112 19.05 11.76 9.89
C ASP A 112 18.87 13.00 8.98
N ASP A 113 17.62 13.37 8.73
CA ASP A 113 17.17 14.45 7.84
C ASP A 113 17.53 14.33 6.35
N LYS A 114 18.25 13.28 5.96
CA LYS A 114 18.54 12.94 4.56
C LYS A 114 17.43 12.07 3.97
N THR A 115 16.95 12.44 2.78
CA THR A 115 15.98 11.61 2.05
C THR A 115 16.68 10.37 1.49
N ILE A 116 16.27 9.20 1.94
CA ILE A 116 16.80 7.90 1.49
C ILE A 116 15.91 7.25 0.44
N TYR A 117 14.59 7.47 0.53
CA TYR A 117 13.62 6.97 -0.44
C TYR A 117 12.56 8.03 -0.73
N GLN A 118 11.99 7.98 -1.94
CA GLN A 118 10.91 8.86 -2.34
C GLN A 118 9.87 8.07 -3.14
N TYR A 119 8.61 8.34 -2.86
CA TYR A 119 7.50 7.86 -3.69
C TYR A 119 6.45 8.95 -3.89
N MET A 120 5.63 8.79 -4.92
CA MET A 120 4.66 9.81 -5.34
C MET A 120 3.36 9.15 -5.76
N ILE A 121 2.25 9.83 -5.47
CA ILE A 121 0.92 9.42 -5.94
C ILE A 121 0.64 10.11 -7.27
N ASP A 122 0.34 9.30 -8.29
CA ASP A 122 -0.29 9.71 -9.55
C ASP A 122 -1.80 9.36 -9.46
N PRO A 123 -2.64 10.29 -8.96
CA PRO A 123 -4.08 10.08 -8.86
C PRO A 123 -4.70 10.14 -10.24
N ARG A 124 -5.45 9.10 -10.61
CA ARG A 124 -6.02 9.00 -11.96
C ARG A 124 -7.53 9.18 -12.02
N TYR A 125 -8.06 9.94 -11.07
CA TYR A 125 -9.49 10.26 -10.95
C TYR A 125 -10.37 9.00 -10.96
N GLY A 126 -11.16 8.78 -12.01
CA GLY A 126 -12.01 7.59 -12.17
C GLY A 126 -11.25 6.30 -12.49
N LEU A 127 -9.92 6.34 -12.55
CA LEU A 127 -9.05 5.18 -12.72
C LEU A 127 -8.27 4.89 -11.42
N VAL A 128 -7.73 3.68 -11.34
CA VAL A 128 -6.91 3.24 -10.20
C VAL A 128 -5.70 4.16 -10.00
N ASP A 129 -5.53 4.67 -8.77
CA ASP A 129 -4.33 5.40 -8.37
C ASP A 129 -3.06 4.58 -8.58
N ARG A 130 -2.00 5.27 -8.97
CA ARG A 130 -0.66 4.69 -9.10
C ARG A 130 0.26 5.33 -8.09
N TRP A 131 1.10 4.51 -7.49
CA TRP A 131 2.12 4.98 -6.56
C TRP A 131 3.48 4.65 -7.15
N HIS A 132 4.20 5.70 -7.54
CA HIS A 132 5.51 5.62 -8.17
C HIS A 132 6.59 5.71 -7.10
N ILE A 133 7.34 4.63 -6.92
CA ILE A 133 8.51 4.55 -6.07
C ILE A 133 9.71 4.91 -6.95
N LYS A 134 10.39 6.01 -6.61
CA LYS A 134 11.49 6.55 -7.41
C LYS A 134 12.79 5.82 -7.09
N LYS A 135 13.56 5.55 -8.14
CA LYS A 135 14.98 5.19 -8.04
C LYS A 135 15.71 6.16 -7.11
N SER A 136 16.57 5.63 -6.24
CA SER A 136 17.44 6.40 -5.34
C SER A 136 18.80 5.71 -5.23
N GLU A 137 19.73 6.26 -4.44
CA GLU A 137 21.04 5.63 -4.21
C GLU A 137 20.90 4.20 -3.65
N ASN A 138 19.89 3.99 -2.80
CA ASN A 138 19.62 2.70 -2.14
C ASN A 138 18.55 1.87 -2.85
N LEU A 139 18.04 2.34 -4.00
CA LEU A 139 17.01 1.64 -4.77
C LEU A 139 17.36 1.72 -6.25
N THR A 140 17.84 0.61 -6.81
CA THR A 140 18.47 0.56 -8.14
C THR A 140 17.51 0.85 -9.30
N GLN A 141 16.22 0.66 -9.09
CA GLN A 141 15.16 0.80 -10.10
C GLN A 141 13.98 1.62 -9.59
N SER A 142 13.14 2.05 -10.52
CA SER A 142 11.83 2.63 -10.19
C SER A 142 10.76 1.54 -10.24
N TYR A 143 9.73 1.70 -9.42
CA TYR A 143 8.65 0.74 -9.30
C TYR A 143 7.31 1.45 -9.24
N THR A 144 6.27 0.78 -9.70
CA THR A 144 4.91 1.27 -9.61
C THR A 144 4.04 0.25 -8.89
N TRP A 145 3.41 0.67 -7.80
CA TRP A 145 2.28 -0.04 -7.21
C TRP A 145 0.98 0.44 -7.83
N LYS A 146 0.13 -0.53 -8.21
CA LYS A 146 -1.25 -0.27 -8.63
C LYS A 146 -2.17 -1.11 -7.76
N ARG A 147 -3.08 -0.43 -7.05
CA ARG A 147 -4.13 -1.08 -6.28
C ARG A 147 -5.21 -1.67 -7.20
N ASN A 148 -6.16 -2.41 -6.63
CA ASN A 148 -7.39 -2.78 -7.30
C ASN A 148 -8.34 -1.58 -7.30
N PHE A 149 -9.29 -1.55 -8.24
CA PHE A 149 -10.18 -0.39 -8.42
C PHE A 149 -10.97 -0.02 -7.16
N ARG A 150 -11.51 -1.03 -6.47
CA ARG A 150 -12.34 -0.84 -5.27
C ARG A 150 -11.59 -1.02 -3.95
N GLY A 151 -10.59 -1.91 -3.91
CA GLY A 151 -9.81 -2.21 -2.71
C GLY A 151 -8.38 -1.64 -2.71
N LEU A 152 -7.59 -2.05 -1.72
CA LEU A 152 -6.17 -1.71 -1.62
C LEU A 152 -5.25 -2.83 -2.13
N ALA A 153 -5.73 -4.06 -2.32
CA ALA A 153 -4.89 -5.15 -2.83
C ALA A 153 -4.26 -4.80 -4.18
N GLY A 154 -3.02 -5.21 -4.45
CA GLY A 154 -2.32 -4.79 -5.67
C GLY A 154 -0.88 -5.23 -5.75
N VAL A 155 -0.31 -5.15 -6.95
CA VAL A 155 1.06 -5.60 -7.25
C VAL A 155 1.99 -4.40 -7.44
N VAL A 156 3.21 -4.51 -6.91
CA VAL A 156 4.33 -3.63 -7.21
C VAL A 156 5.11 -4.24 -8.37
N LYS A 157 5.27 -3.48 -9.44
CA LYS A 157 6.05 -3.87 -10.60
C LYS A 157 7.22 -2.94 -10.81
N ARG A 158 8.32 -3.48 -11.30
CA ARG A 158 9.43 -2.69 -11.84
C ARG A 158 8.98 -1.96 -13.11
N ASP A 159 9.45 -0.75 -13.30
CA ASP A 159 8.96 0.10 -14.39
C ASP A 159 9.56 -0.26 -15.77
N ASP A 160 10.76 -0.84 -15.82
CA ASP A 160 11.51 -1.16 -17.05
C ASP A 160 11.11 -2.51 -17.69
N ASP A 161 11.02 -3.58 -16.89
CA ASP A 161 10.79 -4.96 -17.36
C ASP A 161 9.45 -5.55 -16.86
N HIS A 162 8.68 -4.78 -16.10
CA HIS A 162 7.39 -5.17 -15.53
C HIS A 162 7.41 -6.37 -14.58
N LYS A 163 8.59 -6.76 -14.10
CA LYS A 163 8.77 -7.78 -13.07
C LYS A 163 7.97 -7.44 -11.82
N LYS A 164 7.22 -8.40 -11.30
CA LYS A 164 6.41 -8.31 -10.08
C LYS A 164 7.30 -8.59 -8.88
N VAL A 165 7.50 -7.60 -8.02
CA VAL A 165 8.49 -7.67 -6.93
C VAL A 165 7.84 -7.73 -5.56
N ALA A 166 6.63 -7.19 -5.43
CA ALA A 166 5.85 -7.31 -4.22
C ALA A 166 4.35 -7.32 -4.53
N TYR A 167 3.57 -7.83 -3.59
CA TYR A 167 2.11 -7.88 -3.63
C TYR A 167 1.54 -7.52 -2.26
N LEU A 168 0.51 -6.67 -2.25
CA LEU A 168 -0.32 -6.44 -1.08
C LEU A 168 -1.59 -7.29 -1.20
N LYS A 169 -1.73 -8.26 -0.30
CA LYS A 169 -2.99 -8.95 -0.02
C LYS A 169 -3.76 -8.18 1.05
N VAL A 170 -5.08 -8.13 0.92
CA VAL A 170 -5.96 -7.47 1.89
C VAL A 170 -7.13 -8.38 2.19
N GLU A 171 -7.45 -8.54 3.46
CA GLU A 171 -8.58 -9.33 3.95
C GLU A 171 -9.35 -8.50 4.97
N THR A 172 -10.65 -8.31 4.73
CA THR A 172 -11.55 -7.61 5.66
C THR A 172 -12.47 -8.64 6.28
N LEU A 173 -12.48 -8.74 7.62
CA LEU A 173 -13.21 -9.78 8.36
C LEU A 173 -12.93 -11.19 7.82
N GLY A 174 -11.68 -11.46 7.42
CA GLY A 174 -11.25 -12.74 6.86
C GLY A 174 -11.63 -12.97 5.38
N SER A 175 -12.17 -11.98 4.68
CA SER A 175 -12.57 -12.12 3.26
C SER A 175 -11.81 -11.14 2.35
N ASP A 176 -11.17 -11.70 1.33
CA ASP A 176 -10.52 -10.97 0.22
C ASP A 176 -11.54 -10.33 -0.74
N THR A 177 -12.68 -11.00 -0.92
CA THR A 177 -13.81 -10.55 -1.73
C THR A 177 -14.44 -9.33 -1.07
N LEU A 178 -14.62 -9.36 0.25
CA LEU A 178 -15.11 -8.20 1.00
C LEU A 178 -14.12 -7.03 0.91
N ALA A 179 -12.82 -7.28 1.14
CA ALA A 179 -11.77 -6.26 0.99
C ALA A 179 -11.68 -5.67 -0.42
N SER A 180 -12.05 -6.45 -1.44
CA SER A 180 -12.12 -5.99 -2.82
C SER A 180 -13.38 -5.19 -3.11
N ALA A 181 -14.44 -5.33 -2.33
CA ALA A 181 -15.70 -4.63 -2.51
C ALA A 181 -15.79 -3.34 -1.67
N VAL A 182 -15.27 -3.37 -0.44
CA VAL A 182 -15.38 -2.28 0.53
C VAL A 182 -14.05 -2.04 1.25
N HIS A 183 -13.82 -0.78 1.63
CA HIS A 183 -12.71 -0.40 2.51
C HIS A 183 -13.25 -0.14 3.91
N SER A 184 -12.85 -0.98 4.87
CA SER A 184 -13.24 -0.79 6.26
C SER A 184 -12.33 0.23 6.94
N LYS A 185 -12.95 1.24 7.57
CA LYS A 185 -12.25 2.23 8.40
C LYS A 185 -12.06 1.76 9.85
N LEU A 186 -12.73 0.67 10.24
CA LEU A 186 -12.73 0.16 11.61
C LEU A 186 -11.39 -0.52 11.92
N PRO A 187 -10.66 -0.08 12.98
CA PRO A 187 -9.44 -0.76 13.42
C PRO A 187 -9.67 -2.24 13.72
N GLY A 188 -8.64 -3.07 13.53
CA GLY A 188 -8.70 -4.52 13.75
C GLY A 188 -9.55 -5.33 12.77
N THR A 189 -10.27 -4.70 11.84
CA THR A 189 -11.15 -5.45 10.90
C THR A 189 -10.49 -5.81 9.58
N THR A 190 -9.38 -5.15 9.23
CA THR A 190 -8.67 -5.38 7.96
C THR A 190 -7.24 -5.78 8.24
N ASN A 191 -6.85 -6.94 7.73
CA ASN A 191 -5.49 -7.45 7.77
C ASN A 191 -4.84 -7.23 6.41
N TYR A 192 -3.60 -6.75 6.42
CA TYR A 192 -2.81 -6.51 5.24
C TYR A 192 -1.61 -7.45 5.26
N THR A 193 -1.35 -8.15 4.16
CA THR A 193 -0.15 -8.99 4.02
C THR A 193 0.67 -8.52 2.84
N ILE A 194 1.90 -8.13 3.12
CA ILE A 194 2.94 -7.84 2.14
C ILE A 194 3.64 -9.14 1.82
N ILE A 195 3.74 -9.49 0.54
CA ILE A 195 4.58 -10.57 0.03
C ILE A 195 5.61 -9.91 -0.88
N THR A 196 6.90 -10.08 -0.63
CA THR A 196 7.96 -9.34 -1.31
C THR A 196 9.17 -10.23 -1.60
N ASN A 197 9.88 -9.95 -2.68
CA ASN A 197 11.16 -10.58 -3.02
C ASN A 197 12.36 -9.72 -2.56
N GLY A 198 12.13 -8.73 -1.69
CA GLY A 198 13.18 -7.89 -1.10
C GLY A 198 13.76 -6.80 -2.00
N GLU A 199 13.34 -6.67 -3.28
CA GLU A 199 13.87 -5.62 -4.16
C GLU A 199 13.42 -4.21 -3.78
N VAL A 200 12.21 -4.09 -3.20
CA VAL A 200 11.72 -2.84 -2.60
C VAL A 200 11.83 -2.97 -1.09
N PRO A 201 12.54 -2.05 -0.41
CA PRO A 201 12.69 -2.07 1.05
C PRO A 201 11.34 -2.07 1.76
N LEU A 202 11.26 -2.81 2.87
CA LEU A 202 10.00 -3.01 3.61
C LEU A 202 9.42 -1.67 4.10
N GLU A 203 10.27 -0.72 4.47
CA GLU A 203 9.91 0.61 4.99
C GLU A 203 9.15 1.40 3.91
N VAL A 204 9.55 1.26 2.65
CA VAL A 204 8.89 1.88 1.51
C VAL A 204 7.52 1.26 1.28
N LEU A 205 7.44 -0.08 1.31
CA LEU A 205 6.18 -0.79 1.09
C LEU A 205 5.16 -0.46 2.19
N ILE A 206 5.55 -0.56 3.45
CA ILE A 206 4.63 -0.31 4.57
C ILE A 206 4.19 1.15 4.65
N SER A 207 5.10 2.12 4.44
CA SER A 207 4.73 3.54 4.48
C SER A 207 3.77 3.90 3.35
N LEU A 208 3.98 3.32 2.17
CA LEU A 208 3.12 3.49 1.01
C LEU A 208 1.74 2.88 1.25
N TYR A 209 1.65 1.64 1.73
CA TYR A 209 0.36 0.98 1.94
C TYR A 209 -0.44 1.59 3.09
N ALA A 210 0.21 1.92 4.20
CA ALA A 210 -0.44 2.63 5.29
C ALA A 210 -0.91 4.02 4.85
N GLY A 211 -0.08 4.76 4.12
CA GLY A 211 -0.46 6.04 3.51
C GLY A 211 -1.68 5.91 2.59
N ALA A 212 -1.73 4.84 1.78
CA ALA A 212 -2.88 4.54 0.91
C ALA A 212 -4.15 4.20 1.71
N ALA A 213 -4.04 3.42 2.78
CA ALA A 213 -5.17 3.11 3.66
C ALA A 213 -5.76 4.36 4.32
N ILE A 214 -4.90 5.22 4.86
CA ILE A 214 -5.29 6.48 5.51
C ILE A 214 -5.90 7.46 4.51
N ARG A 215 -5.34 7.53 3.29
CA ARG A 215 -5.93 8.29 2.19
C ARG A 215 -7.34 7.79 1.87
N LYS A 216 -7.53 6.48 1.73
CA LYS A 216 -8.82 5.88 1.41
C LYS A 216 -9.85 6.12 2.53
N ASP A 217 -9.44 6.18 3.79
CA ASP A 217 -10.33 6.57 4.90
C ASP A 217 -10.86 7.99 4.77
N ARG A 218 -9.99 8.94 4.44
CA ARG A 218 -10.36 10.36 4.37
C ARG A 218 -11.07 10.72 3.07
N CYS A 219 -10.75 10.03 1.98
CA CYS A 219 -11.12 10.45 0.62
C CYS A 219 -11.91 9.43 -0.19
N ASN A 220 -12.07 8.21 0.32
CA ASN A 220 -12.74 7.10 -0.36
C ASN A 220 -12.13 6.69 -1.72
N TRP A 221 -10.97 7.24 -2.08
CA TRP A 221 -10.24 6.97 -3.33
C TRP A 221 -8.97 6.19 -3.00
#